data_AF-A0AA38F7I4-F1
#
_entry.id   AF-A0AA38F7I4-F1
#
_cell.length_a   1.000
_cell.length_b   1.000
_cell.length_c   1.000
_cell.angle_alpha   90.00
_cell.angle_beta   90.00
_cell.angle_gamma   90.00
#
_symmetry.space_group_name_H-M   'P 1'
#
loop_
_entity.id
_entity.type
_entity.pdbx_description
1 polymer ?
#
loop_
_entity_poly.entity_id
_entity_poly.type
_entity_poly.pdbx_seq_one_letter_code
_entity_poly.pdbx_strand_id
1 'polypeptide(L)'
;CPEYLSKNQKRALKLASQKYIITDYGLAWKNPEGVLLRCITEDEAPKIIDDFHGGVCGGNFAGRVTTHKILRAGYWWPTLFKDTTLL
;
A
#
# COMPACT_ATOMS: atom_id res chain seq x y z
N CYS A 1 -4.81 12.29 -18.71
CA CYS A 1 -4.77 10.81 -18.72
C CYS A 1 -3.84 10.42 -19.87
N PRO A 2 -2.80 9.58 -19.67
CA PRO A 2 -1.73 9.44 -20.66
C PRO A 2 -2.24 9.01 -22.04
N GLU A 3 -1.73 9.66 -23.09
CA GLU A 3 -2.24 9.46 -24.45
C GLU A 3 -1.93 8.08 -25.01
N TYR A 4 -0.78 7.50 -24.61
CA TYR A 4 -0.31 6.18 -25.03
C TYR A 4 -1.18 5.01 -24.53
N LEU A 5 -2.13 5.26 -23.62
CA LEU A 5 -3.03 4.22 -23.11
C LEU A 5 -4.18 3.97 -24.10
N SER A 6 -4.43 2.69 -24.39
CA SER A 6 -5.64 2.24 -25.09
C SER A 6 -6.91 2.60 -24.29
N LYS A 7 -8.08 2.56 -24.96
CA LYS A 7 -9.38 2.80 -24.30
C LYS A 7 -9.60 1.88 -23.10
N ASN A 8 -9.21 0.60 -23.22
CA ASN A 8 -9.35 -0.39 -22.15
C ASN A 8 -8.43 -0.08 -20.97
N GLN A 9 -7.18 0.31 -21.24
CA GLN A 9 -6.24 0.73 -20.18
C GLN A 9 -6.71 1.99 -19.46
N LYS A 10 -7.25 2.99 -20.17
CA LYS A 10 -7.84 4.19 -19.57
C LYS A 10 -9.02 3.84 -18.66
N ARG A 11 -9.90 2.93 -19.10
CA ARG A 11 -11.02 2.43 -18.28
C ARG A 11 -10.54 1.68 -17.04
N ALA A 12 -9.56 0.79 -17.19
CA ALA A 12 -8.98 0.04 -16.08
C ALA A 12 -8.33 0.98 -15.05
N LEU A 13 -7.54 1.96 -15.50
CA LEU A 13 -6.94 2.96 -14.63
C LEU A 13 -8.02 3.75 -13.88
N LYS A 14 -9.05 4.25 -14.57
CA LYS A 14 -10.16 4.97 -13.94
C LYS A 14 -10.85 4.13 -12.86
N LEU A 15 -11.07 2.83 -13.10
CA LEU A 15 -11.67 1.93 -12.12
C LEU A 15 -10.74 1.68 -10.92
N ALA A 16 -9.45 1.45 -11.16
CA ALA A 16 -8.46 1.24 -10.11
C ALA A 16 -8.27 2.47 -9.22
N SER A 17 -8.31 3.67 -9.81
CA SER A 17 -8.13 4.95 -9.11
C SER A 17 -9.31 5.36 -8.22
N GLN A 18 -10.51 4.75 -8.38
CA GLN A 18 -11.69 5.13 -7.56
C GLN A 18 -11.52 4.92 -6.06
N LYS A 19 -10.57 4.05 -5.67
CA LYS A 19 -10.26 3.79 -4.27
C LYS A 19 -9.29 4.81 -3.68
N TYR A 20 -8.75 5.71 -4.49
CA TYR A 20 -7.74 6.67 -4.04
C TYR A 20 -8.33 8.07 -3.91
N ILE A 21 -7.98 8.76 -2.83
CA ILE A 21 -8.48 10.08 -2.47
C ILE A 21 -7.29 10.97 -2.15
N ILE A 22 -7.29 12.20 -2.64
CA ILE A 22 -6.30 13.21 -2.27
C ILE A 22 -6.76 13.88 -0.97
N THR A 23 -5.86 13.94 0.01
CA THR A 23 -6.07 14.57 1.31
C THR A 23 -5.00 15.65 1.53
N ASP A 24 -5.13 16.44 2.60
CA ASP A 24 -4.12 17.43 2.99
C ASP A 24 -2.75 16.80 3.31
N TYR A 25 -2.72 15.49 3.59
CA TYR A 25 -1.53 14.72 3.93
C TYR A 25 -1.03 13.85 2.75
N GLY A 26 -1.54 14.08 1.54
CA GLY A 26 -1.20 13.33 0.34
C GLY A 26 -2.26 12.33 -0.09
N LEU A 27 -1.86 11.33 -0.88
CA LEU A 27 -2.77 10.32 -1.42
C LEU A 27 -3.14 9.30 -0.33
N ALA A 28 -4.42 8.96 -0.24
CA ALA A 28 -4.94 7.92 0.64
C ALA A 28 -5.68 6.85 -0.18
N TRP A 29 -5.61 5.60 0.27
CA TRP A 29 -6.39 4.50 -0.26
C TRP A 29 -7.53 4.16 0.70
N LYS A 30 -8.75 4.14 0.18
CA LYS A 30 -9.95 3.71 0.89
C LYS A 30 -10.08 2.20 0.80
N ASN A 31 -9.93 1.53 1.94
CA ASN A 31 -10.08 0.09 2.03
C ASN A 31 -11.57 -0.33 1.87
N PRO A 32 -11.87 -1.64 1.71
CA PRO A 32 -13.24 -2.12 1.60
C PRO A 32 -14.15 -1.73 2.77
N GLU A 33 -13.59 -1.59 3.97
CA GLU A 33 -14.29 -1.16 5.19
C GLU A 33 -14.51 0.36 5.26
N GLY A 34 -14.01 1.12 4.28
CA GLY A 34 -14.17 2.56 4.18
C GLY A 34 -13.14 3.40 4.94
N VAL A 35 -12.14 2.78 5.54
CA VAL A 35 -11.03 3.42 6.25
C VAL A 35 -10.01 3.96 5.24
N LEU A 36 -9.50 5.17 5.50
CA LEU A 36 -8.44 5.80 4.69
C LEU A 36 -7.06 5.41 5.24
N LEU A 37 -6.23 4.83 4.37
CA LEU A 37 -4.83 4.51 4.66
C LEU A 37 -3.94 5.45 3.83
N ARG A 38 -2.97 6.11 4.46
CA ARG A 38 -1.99 6.96 3.76
C ARG A 38 -1.18 6.10 2.79
N CYS A 39 -1.13 6.54 1.54
CA CYS A 39 -0.27 5.92 0.54
C CYS A 39 1.19 6.28 0.82
N ILE A 40 2.03 5.26 0.82
CA ILE A 40 3.46 5.37 1.05
C ILE A 40 4.19 5.32 -0.29
N THR A 41 5.21 6.16 -0.43
CA THR A 41 6.10 6.16 -1.60
C THR A 41 7.11 5.02 -1.55
N GLU A 42 7.67 4.65 -2.71
CA GLU A 42 8.69 3.60 -2.79
C GLU A 42 9.92 3.92 -1.91
N ASP A 43 10.28 5.20 -1.78
CA ASP A 43 11.41 5.64 -0.95
C ASP A 43 11.13 5.58 0.57
N GLU A 44 9.87 5.75 0.98
CA GLU A 44 9.46 5.66 2.39
C GLU A 44 9.28 4.21 2.86
N ALA A 45 8.91 3.30 1.94
CA ALA A 45 8.50 1.94 2.28
C ALA A 45 9.58 1.13 3.04
N PRO A 46 10.88 1.15 2.69
CA PRO A 46 11.91 0.39 3.41
C PRO A 46 12.00 0.77 4.89
N LYS A 47 11.93 2.07 5.19
CA LYS A 47 11.98 2.56 6.57
C LYS A 47 10.75 2.14 7.37
N ILE A 48 9.56 2.26 6.78
CA ILE A 48 8.32 1.82 7.44
C ILE A 48 8.36 0.31 7.66
N ILE A 49 8.86 -0.48 6.70
CA ILE A 49 8.99 -1.92 6.89
C ILE A 49 9.92 -2.21 8.08
N ASP A 50 11.09 -1.58 8.14
CA ASP A 50 12.06 -1.76 9.24
C ASP A 50 11.47 -1.37 10.60
N ASP A 51 10.80 -0.23 10.70
CA ASP A 51 10.15 0.26 11.93
C ASP A 51 9.10 -0.72 12.49
N PHE A 52 8.42 -1.47 11.61
CA PHE A 52 7.38 -2.43 12.00
C PHE A 52 7.85 -3.90 12.01
N HIS A 53 9.04 -4.17 11.49
CA HIS A 53 9.70 -5.47 11.50
C HIS A 53 10.31 -5.75 12.88
N GLY A 54 9.43 -6.07 13.83
CA GLY A 54 9.81 -6.43 15.20
C GLY A 54 9.32 -7.83 15.56
N GLY A 55 10.23 -8.80 15.61
CA GLY A 55 9.97 -10.12 16.20
C GLY A 55 10.88 -11.24 15.68
N VAL A 56 11.09 -12.27 16.51
CA VAL A 56 11.84 -13.50 16.18
C VAL A 56 10.96 -14.47 15.35
N CYS A 57 10.17 -13.93 14.41
CA CYS A 57 9.34 -14.73 13.52
C CYS A 57 10.12 -14.91 12.22
N GLY A 58 10.44 -16.14 11.85
CA GLY A 58 11.11 -16.41 10.59
C GLY A 58 10.13 -16.47 9.40
N GLY A 59 10.59 -16.01 8.24
CA GLY A 59 9.93 -16.19 6.95
C GLY A 59 8.51 -15.63 6.86
N ASN A 60 7.62 -16.32 6.13
CA ASN A 60 6.28 -15.85 5.78
C ASN A 60 5.43 -15.36 6.98
N PHE A 61 5.68 -15.84 8.20
CA PHE A 61 4.95 -15.39 9.39
C PHE A 61 5.36 -13.97 9.80
N ALA A 62 6.65 -13.64 9.72
CA ALA A 62 7.17 -12.28 9.96
C ALA A 62 6.54 -11.29 8.98
N GLY A 63 6.47 -11.66 7.70
CA GLY A 63 5.87 -10.82 6.69
C GLY A 63 4.40 -10.50 6.94
N ARG A 64 3.57 -11.51 7.22
CA ARG A 64 2.14 -11.30 7.51
C ARG A 64 1.92 -10.44 8.75
N VAL A 65 2.71 -10.66 9.82
CA VAL A 65 2.65 -9.85 11.04
C VAL A 65 3.01 -8.40 10.73
N THR A 66 4.07 -8.18 9.95
CA THR A 66 4.54 -6.84 9.56
C THR A 66 3.51 -6.12 8.69
N THR A 67 2.95 -6.78 7.66
CA THR A 67 1.86 -6.19 6.84
C THR A 67 0.70 -5.75 7.71
N HIS A 68 0.28 -6.59 8.66
CA HIS A 68 -0.87 -6.32 9.52
C HIS A 68 -0.62 -5.12 10.45
N LYS A 69 0.60 -5.00 11.00
CA LYS A 69 0.99 -3.84 11.80
C LYS A 69 0.96 -2.56 10.96
N ILE A 70 1.51 -2.59 9.75
CA ILE A 70 1.54 -1.44 8.82
C ILE A 70 0.13 -0.99 8.44
N LEU A 71 -0.76 -1.92 8.08
CA LEU A 71 -2.16 -1.61 7.76
C LEU A 71 -2.87 -1.00 8.97
N ARG A 72 -2.65 -1.53 10.18
CA ARG A 72 -3.20 -0.98 11.43
C ARG A 72 -2.65 0.40 11.77
N ALA A 73 -1.41 0.68 11.40
CA ALA A 73 -0.81 2.01 11.54
C ALA A 73 -1.33 3.02 10.51
N GLY A 74 -2.19 2.60 9.58
CA GLY A 74 -2.81 3.49 8.61
C GLY A 74 -2.01 3.66 7.32
N TYR A 75 -1.12 2.73 6.97
CA TYR A 75 -0.25 2.83 5.79
C TYR A 75 -0.61 1.80 4.71
N TRP A 76 -0.45 2.20 3.45
CA TRP A 76 -0.74 1.36 2.28
C TRP A 76 0.20 1.65 1.12
N TRP A 77 0.54 0.63 0.34
CA TRP A 77 1.06 0.78 -1.01
C TRP A 77 0.78 -0.51 -1.81
N PRO A 78 0.74 -0.47 -3.15
CA PRO A 78 0.27 -1.59 -3.97
C PRO A 78 1.07 -2.89 -3.81
N THR A 79 2.37 -2.79 -3.49
CA THR A 79 3.27 -3.94 -3.32
C THR A 79 3.48 -4.34 -1.86
N LEU A 80 2.78 -3.72 -0.91
CA LEU A 80 2.94 -3.95 0.55
C LEU A 80 3.10 -5.41 0.92
N PHE A 81 2.17 -6.27 0.49
CA PHE A 81 2.22 -7.69 0.81
C PHE A 81 3.49 -8.37 0.28
N LYS A 82 3.90 -8.04 -0.95
CA LYS A 82 5.12 -8.58 -1.56
C LYS A 82 6.36 -8.10 -0.81
N ASP A 83 6.43 -6.80 -0.53
CA ASP A 83 7.61 -6.18 0.07
C ASP A 83 7.82 -6.66 1.51
N THR A 84 6.75 -6.92 2.25
CA THR A 84 6.85 -7.52 3.59
C THR A 84 7.07 -9.03 3.59
N THR A 85 6.76 -9.75 2.51
CA THR A 85 6.97 -11.21 2.45
C THR A 85 8.44 -11.58 2.22
N LEU A 86 9.26 -10.62 1.76
CA LEU A 86 10.70 -10.78 1.58
C LEU A 86 11.51 -10.57 2.87
N LEU A 87 10.82 -10.43 4.01
CA LEU A 87 11.40 -10.33 5.36
C LEU A 87 11.68 -11.71 5.97
#